data_AF-A0A9R0JEG3-F1
#
_entry.id   AF-A0A9R0JEG3-F1
#
_cell.length_a   1.000
_cell.length_b   1.000
_cell.length_c   1.000
_cell.angle_alpha   90.00
_cell.angle_beta   90.00
_cell.angle_gamma   90.00
#
_symmetry.space_group_name_H-M   'P 1'
#
loop_
_entity.id
_entity.type
_entity.pdbx_description
1 polymer ?
#
loop_
_entity_poly.entity_id
_entity_poly.type
_entity_poly.pdbx_seq_one_letter_code
_entity_poly.pdbx_strand_id
1 'polypeptide(L)'
;MAVPKELSALATVSPLQLHESVTAMQRFKGTNVGSNLVSQFQNPTVVDMETLSDICFCTKEKFHGVDVSSHMIPILQKIWDKHGNIIQGHVLHSDSFLTCTLESLAKIIIILQSDSGKSLNDSQAKYLNSTLLDLRSMHLKLEWLVPFVEKALVLHKEKITMELEMVESELEAELCEVKRRLVEQRKLVSESQLVSTPFDVKDVLSKGHIHFIQGCSSNI
;
A
#
# COMPACT_ATOMS: atom_id res chain seq x y z
N MET A 1 -29.71 -55.77 -20.44
CA MET A 1 -28.27 -55.59 -20.73
C MET A 1 -27.83 -54.35 -19.97
N ALA A 2 -27.40 -54.48 -18.72
CA ALA A 2 -26.10 -54.97 -18.23
C ALA A 2 -25.14 -53.80 -17.98
N VAL A 3 -24.98 -53.52 -16.68
CA VAL A 3 -24.00 -52.62 -16.04
C VAL A 3 -22.57 -53.16 -16.26
N PRO A 4 -21.57 -52.27 -16.34
CA PRO A 4 -20.38 -52.38 -15.47
C PRO A 4 -20.07 -51.00 -14.85
N LYS A 5 -19.85 -50.78 -13.55
CA LYS A 5 -19.09 -51.42 -12.45
C LYS A 5 -17.55 -51.31 -12.58
N GLU A 6 -16.96 -50.79 -11.49
CA GLU A 6 -15.55 -50.67 -11.09
C GLU A 6 -14.85 -49.35 -11.49
N LEU A 7 -14.53 -48.44 -10.55
CA LEU A 7 -13.38 -48.47 -9.59
C LEU A 7 -12.06 -48.49 -10.38
N SER A 8 -11.06 -47.62 -10.21
CA SER A 8 -10.60 -46.81 -9.08
C SER A 8 -9.35 -46.04 -9.57
N ALA A 9 -9.13 -44.81 -9.11
CA ALA A 9 -7.79 -44.19 -9.11
C ALA A 9 -7.77 -42.97 -8.17
N LEU A 10 -7.45 -43.23 -6.91
CA LEU A 10 -6.91 -42.25 -5.98
C LEU A 10 -5.52 -41.84 -6.48
N ALA A 11 -5.38 -40.61 -6.98
CA ALA A 11 -4.08 -39.99 -7.20
C ALA A 11 -3.75 -39.10 -6.01
N THR A 12 -2.93 -39.64 -5.13
CA THR A 12 -2.19 -38.98 -4.05
C THR A 12 -1.33 -37.86 -4.64
N VAL A 13 -1.68 -36.59 -4.40
CA VAL A 13 -0.75 -35.46 -4.65
C VAL A 13 -0.10 -35.11 -3.32
N SER A 14 1.11 -35.60 -3.13
CA SER A 14 1.97 -35.17 -2.02
C SER A 14 2.55 -33.77 -2.31
N PRO A 15 2.69 -32.93 -1.28
CA PRO A 15 3.30 -31.60 -1.36
C PRO A 15 4.83 -31.69 -1.21
N LEU A 16 5.54 -30.64 -1.65
CA LEU A 16 6.98 -30.33 -1.47
C LEU A 16 7.88 -30.60 -2.69
N GLN A 17 8.06 -29.56 -3.50
CA GLN A 17 9.34 -29.24 -4.16
C GLN A 17 9.53 -27.72 -4.06
N LEU A 18 9.88 -27.29 -2.86
CA LEU A 18 10.43 -25.96 -2.57
C LEU A 18 11.95 -26.16 -2.63
N HIS A 19 12.55 -25.90 -3.79
CA HIS A 19 14.00 -25.85 -3.92
C HIS A 19 14.38 -24.76 -4.91
N GLU A 20 15.02 -23.74 -4.34
CA GLU A 20 16.11 -22.97 -4.92
C GLU A 20 15.86 -22.25 -6.26
N SER A 21 15.62 -20.95 -6.14
CA SER A 21 16.22 -19.94 -7.03
C SER A 21 16.45 -18.64 -6.28
N VAL A 22 17.16 -18.72 -5.15
CA VAL A 22 17.83 -17.55 -4.54
C VAL A 22 19.24 -17.51 -5.09
N THR A 23 19.46 -16.92 -6.26
CA THR A 23 20.72 -16.19 -6.58
C THR A 23 20.57 -15.40 -7.88
N ALA A 24 20.14 -14.13 -7.80
CA ALA A 24 20.57 -13.08 -8.74
C ALA A 24 20.06 -11.71 -8.23
N MET A 25 20.45 -11.31 -7.01
CA MET A 25 20.35 -9.91 -6.61
C MET A 25 21.47 -9.13 -7.31
N GLN A 26 21.31 -8.93 -8.61
CA GLN A 26 22.24 -8.17 -9.43
C GLN A 26 21.90 -6.68 -9.26
N ARG A 27 22.41 -6.13 -8.16
CA ARG A 27 23.01 -4.79 -8.03
C ARG A 27 22.60 -3.82 -9.16
N PHE A 28 21.38 -3.30 -9.13
CA PHE A 28 21.05 -2.08 -9.85
C PHE A 28 21.70 -0.92 -9.10
N LYS A 29 22.88 -0.52 -9.56
CA LYS A 29 23.41 0.82 -9.30
C LYS A 29 22.36 1.79 -9.85
N GLY A 30 21.62 2.43 -8.95
CA GLY A 30 20.72 3.52 -9.28
C GLY A 30 21.47 4.57 -10.09
N THR A 31 21.25 4.58 -11.39
CA THR A 31 21.65 5.68 -12.25
C THR A 31 20.88 6.90 -11.78
N ASN A 32 21.65 7.84 -11.23
CA ASN A 32 21.27 9.19 -10.87
C ASN A 32 20.70 9.89 -12.13
N VAL A 33 19.39 9.81 -12.35
CA VAL A 33 18.67 10.53 -13.41
C VAL A 33 17.52 11.32 -12.78
N GLY A 34 17.85 12.03 -11.69
CA GLY A 34 16.93 12.90 -10.95
C GLY A 34 17.09 14.39 -11.22
N SER A 35 18.00 14.82 -12.11
CA SER A 35 18.40 16.24 -12.17
C SER A 35 17.68 17.10 -13.21
N ASN A 36 17.08 16.55 -14.26
CA ASN A 36 16.64 17.41 -15.38
C ASN A 36 15.28 18.13 -15.23
N LEU A 37 14.47 17.79 -14.23
CA LEU A 37 13.25 18.55 -13.90
C LEU A 37 13.52 19.62 -12.83
N VAL A 38 14.33 19.25 -11.84
CA VAL A 38 14.69 20.09 -10.70
C VAL A 38 15.49 21.31 -11.18
N SER A 39 16.41 21.12 -12.12
CA SER A 39 17.19 22.22 -12.69
C SER A 39 16.39 23.17 -13.58
N GLN A 40 15.19 22.80 -14.04
CA GLN A 40 14.41 23.64 -14.97
C GLN A 40 13.50 24.66 -14.29
N PHE A 41 13.28 24.55 -12.98
CA PHE A 41 12.44 25.49 -12.20
C PHE A 41 13.12 25.96 -10.90
N GLN A 42 14.43 25.71 -10.77
CA GLN A 42 15.22 26.03 -9.59
C GLN A 42 15.38 27.55 -9.40
N ASN A 43 14.53 28.10 -8.54
CA ASN A 43 14.87 29.20 -7.64
C ASN A 43 14.06 28.98 -6.35
N PRO A 44 14.68 28.53 -5.24
CA PRO A 44 13.92 28.10 -4.08
C PRO A 44 13.77 29.25 -3.09
N THR A 45 12.56 29.82 -3.01
CA THR A 45 12.03 30.20 -1.70
C THR A 45 11.35 28.93 -1.19
N VAL A 46 12.00 28.22 -0.28
CA VAL A 46 11.44 27.03 0.39
C VAL A 46 10.24 27.51 1.20
N VAL A 47 9.03 27.29 0.68
CA VAL A 47 7.81 27.47 1.45
C VAL A 47 7.47 26.12 2.05
N ASP A 48 7.49 26.07 3.37
CA ASP A 48 7.18 24.88 4.15
C ASP A 48 5.73 24.45 3.93
N MET A 49 5.51 23.17 3.60
CA MET A 49 4.23 22.66 3.12
C MET A 49 3.20 22.48 4.27
N GLU A 50 3.66 22.44 5.52
CA GLU A 50 2.81 22.32 6.72
C GLU A 50 2.16 23.63 7.17
N THR A 51 2.51 24.78 6.58
CA THR A 51 1.87 26.08 6.92
C THR A 51 0.74 26.50 5.99
N LEU A 52 0.37 25.67 5.00
CA LEU A 52 -0.68 26.02 4.03
C LEU A 52 -2.10 25.64 4.46
N SER A 53 -2.30 24.97 5.60
CA SER A 53 -3.64 24.61 6.09
C SER A 53 -4.41 25.78 6.74
N ASP A 54 -3.72 26.85 7.18
CA ASP A 54 -4.33 27.94 7.97
C ASP A 54 -4.23 29.35 7.35
N ILE A 55 -3.75 29.48 6.10
CA ILE A 55 -3.81 30.76 5.39
C ILE A 55 -5.12 30.81 4.60
N CYS A 56 -6.02 31.73 4.95
CA CYS A 56 -7.14 32.14 4.08
C CYS A 56 -6.54 32.74 2.81
N PHE A 57 -6.25 31.91 1.81
CA PHE A 57 -5.83 32.28 0.46
C PHE A 57 -7.01 32.84 -0.34
N CYS A 58 -7.64 33.86 0.23
CA CYS A 58 -8.91 34.40 -0.23
C CYS A 58 -8.68 35.57 -1.23
N THR A 59 -7.43 35.95 -1.48
CA THR A 59 -7.08 36.95 -2.49
C THR A 59 -7.07 36.29 -3.87
N LYS A 60 -8.00 36.73 -4.71
CA LYS A 60 -7.97 36.45 -6.14
C LYS A 60 -7.30 37.61 -6.86
N GLU A 61 -6.47 37.27 -7.83
CA GLU A 61 -5.78 38.21 -8.70
C GLU A 61 -6.02 37.81 -10.16
N LYS A 62 -5.91 38.81 -11.05
CA LYS A 62 -6.15 38.60 -12.48
C LYS A 62 -4.94 37.97 -13.15
N PHE A 63 -5.12 36.77 -13.69
CA PHE A 63 -4.19 36.11 -14.59
C PHE A 63 -4.82 36.07 -16.00
N HIS A 64 -4.28 36.87 -16.93
CA HIS A 64 -4.81 37.02 -18.29
C HIS A 64 -6.33 37.25 -18.37
N GLY A 65 -6.89 38.01 -17.42
CA GLY A 65 -8.33 38.33 -17.36
C GLY A 65 -9.16 37.41 -16.47
N VAL A 66 -8.61 36.27 -16.04
CA VAL A 66 -9.27 35.27 -15.19
C VAL A 66 -8.90 35.50 -13.72
N ASP A 67 -9.88 35.44 -12.81
CA ASP A 67 -9.62 35.57 -11.38
C ASP A 67 -9.12 34.25 -10.80
N VAL A 68 -7.87 34.22 -10.33
CA VAL A 68 -7.20 33.02 -9.81
C VAL A 68 -6.61 33.33 -8.44
N SER A 69 -6.49 32.35 -7.55
CA SER A 69 -5.78 32.54 -6.27
C SER A 69 -4.37 33.11 -6.47
N SER A 70 -4.04 34.21 -5.78
CA SER A 70 -2.77 34.95 -5.95
C SER A 70 -1.52 34.06 -5.87
N HIS A 71 -1.51 33.09 -4.96
CA HIS A 71 -0.35 32.20 -4.76
C HIS A 71 -0.09 31.23 -5.92
N MET A 72 -1.08 31.03 -6.80
CA MET A 72 -0.95 30.19 -8.00
C MET A 72 -0.40 30.98 -9.20
N ILE A 73 -0.52 32.31 -9.19
CA ILE A 73 -0.08 33.17 -10.30
C ILE A 73 1.40 32.98 -10.65
N PRO A 74 2.36 32.93 -9.70
CA PRO A 74 3.77 32.73 -10.05
C PRO A 74 4.03 31.43 -10.81
N ILE A 75 3.28 30.37 -10.51
CA ILE A 75 3.40 29.07 -11.19
C ILE A 75 2.77 29.16 -12.58
N LEU A 76 1.57 29.72 -12.67
CA LEU A 76 0.88 29.91 -13.95
C LEU A 76 1.66 30.81 -14.91
N GLN A 77 2.29 31.87 -14.40
CA GLN A 77 3.16 32.74 -15.19
C GLN A 77 4.36 31.97 -15.74
N LYS A 78 5.03 31.15 -14.91
CA LYS A 78 6.14 30.29 -15.37
C LYS A 78 5.72 29.31 -16.47
N ILE A 79 4.53 28.72 -16.35
CA ILE A 79 3.98 27.83 -17.39
C ILE A 79 3.75 28.64 -18.67
N TRP A 80 3.15 29.81 -18.55
CA TRP A 80 2.82 30.68 -19.68
C TRP A 80 4.07 31.16 -20.42
N ASP A 81 5.08 31.63 -19.69
CA ASP A 81 6.34 32.10 -20.26
C ASP A 81 7.06 31.00 -21.03
N LYS A 82 6.94 29.74 -20.59
CA LYS A 82 7.62 28.59 -21.17
C LYS A 82 6.85 27.93 -22.31
N HIS A 83 5.54 27.82 -22.20
CA HIS A 83 4.69 27.02 -23.09
C HIS A 83 3.74 27.87 -23.93
N GLY A 84 3.69 29.18 -23.69
CA GLY A 84 2.79 30.12 -24.33
C GLY A 84 1.35 30.01 -23.80
N ASN A 85 0.41 30.43 -24.65
CA ASN A 85 -1.01 30.41 -24.33
C ASN A 85 -1.56 28.97 -24.29
N ILE A 86 -1.57 28.36 -23.10
CA ILE A 86 -2.05 27.00 -22.85
C ILE A 86 -3.59 26.87 -22.95
N ILE A 87 -4.32 27.98 -22.88
CA ILE A 87 -5.78 28.03 -23.01
C ILE A 87 -6.22 28.35 -24.43
N GLN A 88 -5.30 28.47 -25.39
CA GLN A 88 -5.67 28.72 -26.78
C GLN A 88 -6.47 27.54 -27.34
N GLY A 89 -7.70 27.79 -27.81
CA GLY A 89 -8.57 26.76 -28.37
C GLY A 89 -9.39 25.96 -27.34
N HIS A 90 -9.37 26.39 -26.06
CA HIS A 90 -10.20 25.79 -25.03
C HIS A 90 -11.71 25.99 -25.30
N VAL A 91 -12.53 25.04 -24.85
CA VAL A 91 -14.00 25.03 -25.05
C VAL A 91 -14.76 25.66 -23.86
N LEU A 92 -14.04 26.18 -22.86
CA LEU A 92 -14.70 26.69 -21.64
C LEU A 92 -15.34 28.05 -21.91
N HIS A 93 -16.65 28.13 -21.70
CA HIS A 93 -17.41 29.37 -21.83
C HIS A 93 -17.55 30.16 -20.52
N SER A 94 -17.07 29.60 -19.42
CA SER A 94 -17.32 30.13 -18.08
C SER A 94 -16.01 30.41 -17.37
N ASP A 95 -15.88 31.65 -16.89
CA ASP A 95 -14.71 32.13 -16.17
C ASP A 95 -14.44 31.30 -14.91
N SER A 96 -15.48 30.82 -14.21
CA SER A 96 -15.30 29.99 -13.02
C SER A 96 -14.71 28.62 -13.34
N PHE A 97 -15.12 28.02 -14.46
CA PHE A 97 -14.50 26.77 -14.93
C PHE A 97 -13.04 27.02 -15.32
N LEU A 98 -12.76 28.10 -16.05
CA LEU A 98 -11.40 28.44 -16.45
C LEU A 98 -10.50 28.72 -15.22
N THR A 99 -11.01 29.40 -14.20
CA THR A 99 -10.34 29.56 -12.90
C THR A 99 -9.99 28.21 -12.29
N CYS A 100 -10.98 27.32 -12.11
CA CYS A 100 -10.77 26.01 -11.50
C CYS A 100 -9.75 25.18 -12.28
N THR A 101 -9.79 25.26 -13.61
CA THR A 101 -8.89 24.59 -14.52
C THR A 101 -7.45 25.07 -14.36
N LEU A 102 -7.24 26.39 -14.32
CA LEU A 102 -5.91 26.98 -14.13
C LEU A 102 -5.36 26.65 -12.73
N GLU A 103 -6.18 26.77 -11.69
CA GLU A 103 -5.79 26.42 -10.32
C GLU A 103 -5.42 24.94 -10.20
N SER A 104 -6.18 24.06 -10.85
CA SER A 104 -5.89 22.63 -10.88
C SER A 104 -4.59 22.30 -11.61
N LEU A 105 -4.31 23.00 -12.72
CA LEU A 105 -3.04 22.88 -13.42
C LEU A 105 -1.86 23.33 -12.55
N ALA A 106 -1.98 24.49 -11.90
CA ALA A 106 -0.95 24.99 -10.99
C ALA A 106 -0.71 23.99 -9.84
N LYS A 107 -1.77 23.40 -9.30
CA LYS A 107 -1.69 22.39 -8.24
C LYS A 107 -0.99 21.11 -8.70
N ILE A 108 -1.21 20.63 -9.93
CA ILE A 108 -0.43 19.52 -10.50
C ILE A 108 1.07 19.85 -10.47
N ILE A 109 1.46 21.05 -10.91
CA ILE A 109 2.86 21.45 -10.93
C ILE A 109 3.45 21.52 -9.53
N ILE A 110 2.70 22.05 -8.54
CA ILE A 110 3.13 22.06 -7.15
C ILE A 110 3.40 20.64 -6.66
N ILE A 111 2.48 19.70 -6.87
CA ILE A 111 2.64 18.31 -6.44
C ILE A 111 3.89 17.68 -7.09
N LEU A 112 4.05 17.86 -8.40
CA LEU A 112 5.22 17.33 -9.11
C LEU A 112 6.55 17.95 -8.64
N GLN A 113 6.53 19.20 -8.16
CA GLN A 113 7.72 19.90 -7.64
C GLN A 113 8.02 19.54 -6.18
N SER A 114 7.00 19.42 -5.32
CA SER A 114 7.16 19.06 -3.91
C SER A 114 7.71 17.65 -3.74
N ASP A 115 7.36 16.76 -4.66
CA ASP A 115 7.72 15.34 -4.60
C ASP A 115 8.95 15.01 -5.46
N SER A 116 9.78 16.01 -5.78
CA SER A 116 11.03 15.89 -6.53
C SER A 116 12.07 14.89 -5.95
N GLY A 117 11.81 14.25 -4.82
CA GLY A 117 12.60 13.15 -4.26
C GLY A 117 11.84 12.27 -3.26
N LYS A 118 10.53 12.50 -3.08
CA LYS A 118 9.64 11.69 -2.24
C LYS A 118 8.60 11.04 -3.15
N SER A 119 8.20 9.82 -2.86
CA SER A 119 7.06 9.25 -3.58
C SER A 119 5.80 10.02 -3.23
N LEU A 120 4.95 10.24 -4.24
CA LEU A 120 3.57 10.66 -4.06
C LEU A 120 2.87 9.79 -3.02
N ASN A 121 1.95 10.38 -2.27
CA ASN A 121 0.94 9.64 -1.53
C ASN A 121 -0.27 9.31 -2.42
N ASP A 122 -1.14 8.39 -1.97
CA ASP A 122 -2.29 7.90 -2.74
C ASP A 122 -3.24 9.02 -3.16
N SER A 123 -3.45 10.01 -2.29
CA SER A 123 -4.35 11.13 -2.56
C SER A 123 -3.81 12.05 -3.66
N GLN A 124 -2.50 12.31 -3.65
CA GLN A 124 -1.81 13.07 -4.68
C GLN A 124 -1.79 12.31 -5.99
N ALA A 125 -1.46 11.02 -5.99
CA ALA A 125 -1.46 10.19 -7.19
C ALA A 125 -2.86 10.11 -7.83
N LYS A 126 -3.90 9.93 -7.01
CA LYS A 126 -5.29 9.96 -7.48
C LYS A 126 -5.64 11.33 -8.07
N TYR A 127 -5.29 12.42 -7.38
CA TYR A 127 -5.55 13.78 -7.85
C TYR A 127 -4.86 14.07 -9.18
N LEU A 128 -3.58 13.71 -9.32
CA LEU A 128 -2.83 13.88 -10.58
C LEU A 128 -3.50 13.13 -11.73
N ASN A 129 -3.87 11.87 -11.51
CA ASN A 129 -4.47 11.03 -12.54
C ASN A 129 -5.85 11.56 -12.98
N SER A 130 -6.74 11.86 -12.04
CA SER A 130 -8.08 12.36 -12.38
C SER A 130 -8.02 13.74 -13.05
N THR A 131 -7.23 14.65 -12.47
CA THR A 131 -7.15 16.04 -12.95
C THR A 131 -6.51 16.08 -14.34
N LEU A 132 -5.49 15.27 -14.62
CA LEU A 132 -4.91 15.23 -15.97
C LEU A 132 -5.93 14.77 -17.03
N LEU A 133 -6.76 13.79 -16.71
CA LEU A 133 -7.83 13.33 -17.62
C LEU A 133 -8.86 14.44 -17.87
N ASP A 134 -9.29 15.12 -16.81
CA ASP A 134 -10.23 16.24 -16.90
C ASP A 134 -9.64 17.37 -17.76
N LEU A 135 -8.41 17.78 -17.50
CA LEU A 135 -7.75 18.84 -18.25
C LEU A 135 -7.55 18.50 -19.73
N ARG A 136 -7.26 17.22 -20.06
CA ARG A 136 -7.19 16.75 -21.45
C ARG A 136 -8.53 16.83 -22.17
N SER A 137 -9.62 16.53 -21.46
CA SER A 137 -10.98 16.64 -22.01
C SER A 137 -11.38 18.09 -22.34
N MET A 138 -10.72 19.07 -21.71
CA MET A 138 -10.95 20.50 -21.94
C MET A 138 -10.16 21.07 -23.13
N HIS A 139 -9.46 20.23 -23.89
CA HIS A 139 -8.66 20.61 -25.06
C HIS A 139 -7.55 21.64 -24.77
N LEU A 140 -7.00 21.61 -23.55
CA LEU A 140 -5.81 22.40 -23.21
C LEU A 140 -4.56 21.79 -23.81
N LYS A 141 -3.60 22.65 -24.17
CA LYS A 141 -2.30 22.24 -24.70
C LYS A 141 -1.37 21.76 -23.58
N LEU A 142 -1.49 20.48 -23.22
CA LEU A 142 -0.83 19.84 -22.06
C LEU A 142 0.08 18.66 -22.42
N GLU A 143 0.44 18.50 -23.68
CA GLU A 143 1.31 17.43 -24.19
C GLU A 143 2.66 17.42 -23.48
N TRP A 144 3.14 18.59 -23.06
CA TRP A 144 4.37 18.74 -22.29
C TRP A 144 4.24 18.23 -20.85
N LEU A 145 3.04 18.21 -20.27
CA LEU A 145 2.81 17.83 -18.86
C LEU A 145 2.64 16.32 -18.69
N VAL A 146 1.98 15.68 -19.67
CA VAL A 146 1.68 14.23 -19.67
C VAL A 146 2.87 13.35 -19.25
N PRO A 147 4.06 13.44 -19.89
CA PRO A 147 5.16 12.54 -19.54
C PRO A 147 5.64 12.69 -18.09
N PHE A 148 5.47 13.86 -17.48
CA PHE A 148 5.87 14.09 -16.09
C PHE A 148 4.89 13.48 -15.10
N VAL A 149 3.59 13.62 -15.37
CA VAL A 149 2.55 13.01 -14.54
C VAL A 149 2.60 11.49 -14.66
N GLU A 150 2.70 10.94 -15.88
CA GLU A 150 2.78 9.49 -16.10
C GLU A 150 3.99 8.89 -15.38
N LYS A 151 5.16 9.52 -15.49
CA LYS A 151 6.36 9.08 -14.77
C LYS A 151 6.16 9.07 -13.26
N ALA A 152 5.55 10.13 -12.70
CA ALA A 152 5.31 10.22 -11.26
C ALA A 152 4.33 9.12 -10.79
N LEU A 153 3.29 8.81 -11.58
CA LEU A 153 2.34 7.74 -11.29
C LEU A 153 2.97 6.34 -11.37
N VAL A 154 3.87 6.10 -12.32
CA VAL A 154 4.61 4.84 -12.42
C VAL A 154 5.48 4.64 -11.18
N LEU A 155 6.27 5.64 -10.80
CA LEU A 155 7.12 5.58 -9.60
C LEU A 155 6.32 5.33 -8.32
N HIS A 156 5.14 5.95 -8.20
CA HIS A 156 4.25 5.71 -7.05
C HIS A 156 3.75 4.26 -7.00
N LYS A 157 3.35 3.69 -8.14
CA LYS A 157 2.92 2.28 -8.21
C LYS A 157 4.06 1.32 -7.88
N GLU A 158 5.25 1.56 -8.43
CA GLU A 158 6.44 0.74 -8.14
C GLU A 158 6.78 0.73 -6.64
N LYS A 159 6.67 1.88 -5.98
CA LYS A 159 6.84 1.95 -4.52
C LYS A 159 5.81 1.10 -3.79
N ILE A 160 4.53 1.24 -4.11
CA ILE A 160 3.47 0.46 -3.45
C ILE A 160 3.73 -1.04 -3.63
N THR A 161 4.10 -1.47 -4.85
CA THR A 161 4.45 -2.86 -5.12
C THR A 161 5.62 -3.32 -4.26
N MET A 162 6.69 -2.54 -4.17
CA MET A 162 7.86 -2.87 -3.35
C MET A 162 7.53 -2.94 -1.85
N GLU A 163 6.70 -2.02 -1.34
CA GLU A 163 6.25 -2.05 0.06
C GLU A 163 5.39 -3.29 0.33
N LEU A 164 4.52 -3.67 -0.61
CA LEU A 164 3.67 -4.85 -0.50
C LEU A 164 4.50 -6.14 -0.50
N GLU A 165 5.46 -6.28 -1.41
CA GLU A 165 6.37 -7.44 -1.50
C GLU A 165 7.22 -7.61 -0.23
N MET A 166 7.65 -6.50 0.38
CA MET A 166 8.37 -6.53 1.64
C MET A 166 7.50 -7.03 2.80
N VAL A 167 6.25 -6.54 2.88
CA VAL A 167 5.29 -6.99 3.89
C VAL A 167 4.92 -8.47 3.67
N GLU A 168 4.73 -8.89 2.43
CA GLU A 168 4.48 -10.30 2.08
C GLU A 168 5.63 -11.19 2.56
N SER A 169 6.88 -10.81 2.28
CA SER A 169 8.07 -11.54 2.72
C SER A 169 8.17 -11.62 4.25
N GLU A 170 7.80 -10.56 4.96
CA GLU A 170 7.77 -10.55 6.43
C GLU A 170 6.71 -11.50 6.99
N LEU A 171 5.49 -11.47 6.44
CA LEU A 171 4.42 -12.38 6.84
C LEU A 171 4.77 -13.85 6.54
N GLU A 172 5.42 -14.13 5.41
CA GLU A 172 5.87 -15.48 5.08
C GLU A 172 6.91 -16.00 6.09
N ALA A 173 7.84 -15.15 6.51
CA ALA A 173 8.83 -15.50 7.53
C ALA A 173 8.17 -15.80 8.88
N GLU A 174 7.19 -14.98 9.30
CA GLU A 174 6.42 -15.22 10.52
C GLU A 174 5.62 -16.52 10.46
N LEU A 175 4.97 -16.80 9.33
CA LEU A 175 4.21 -18.04 9.11
C LEU A 175 5.12 -19.27 9.22
N CYS A 176 6.30 -19.24 8.61
CA CYS A 176 7.31 -20.29 8.72
C CYS A 176 7.73 -20.53 10.17
N GLU A 177 7.96 -19.46 10.93
CA GLU A 177 8.34 -19.54 12.34
C GLU A 177 7.23 -20.12 13.22
N VAL A 178 5.97 -19.68 13.03
CA VAL A 178 4.82 -20.22 13.76
C VAL A 178 4.63 -21.70 13.44
N LYS A 179 4.75 -22.09 12.16
CA LYS A 179 4.66 -23.49 11.74
C LYS A 179 5.74 -24.35 12.38
N ARG A 180 6.97 -23.86 12.48
CA ARG A 180 8.08 -24.55 13.16
C ARG A 180 7.76 -24.80 14.64
N ARG A 181 7.29 -23.77 15.37
CA ARG A 181 6.91 -23.89 16.79
C ARG A 181 5.78 -24.89 17.03
N LEU A 182 4.79 -24.94 16.13
CA LEU A 182 3.69 -25.92 16.24
C LEU A 182 4.18 -27.36 16.11
N VAL A 183 5.12 -27.62 15.20
CA VAL A 183 5.73 -28.95 15.04
C VAL A 183 6.51 -29.34 16.30
N GLU A 184 7.27 -28.41 16.89
CA GLU A 184 8.01 -28.62 18.13
C GLU A 184 7.08 -28.92 19.31
N GLN A 185 6.01 -28.13 19.48
CA GLN A 185 5.02 -28.38 20.53
C GLN A 185 4.32 -29.73 20.36
N ARG A 186 3.96 -30.11 19.13
CA ARG A 186 3.35 -31.42 18.87
C ARG A 186 4.27 -32.56 19.28
N LYS A 187 5.58 -32.44 18.99
CA LYS A 187 6.58 -33.44 19.39
C LYS A 187 6.65 -33.58 20.92
N LEU A 188 6.69 -32.47 21.65
CA LEU A 188 6.72 -32.48 23.13
C LEU A 188 5.45 -33.10 23.74
N VAL A 189 4.29 -32.86 23.13
CA VAL A 189 3.02 -33.48 23.57
C VAL A 189 3.03 -35.00 23.33
N SER A 190 3.58 -35.47 22.21
CA SER A 190 3.71 -36.91 21.95
C SER A 190 4.71 -37.59 22.90
N GLU A 191 5.81 -36.94 23.23
CA GLU A 191 6.82 -37.48 24.17
C GLU A 191 6.30 -37.58 25.61
N SER A 192 5.50 -36.61 26.06
CA SER A 192 4.91 -36.62 27.41
C SER A 192 3.82 -37.67 27.62
N GLN A 193 3.12 -38.12 26.57
CA GLN A 193 2.12 -39.20 26.69
C GLN A 193 2.74 -40.60 26.85
N LEU A 194 3.97 -40.83 26.40
CA LEU A 194 4.66 -42.12 26.54
C LEU A 194 5.24 -42.37 27.94
N VAL A 195 5.27 -41.34 28.81
CA VAL A 195 5.79 -41.41 30.18
C VAL A 195 4.67 -41.53 31.23
N SER A 196 3.42 -41.80 30.82
CA SER A 196 2.40 -42.34 31.72
C SER A 196 2.33 -43.85 31.58
N THR A 197 3.17 -44.54 32.34
CA THR A 197 2.96 -45.97 32.64
C THR A 197 1.55 -46.14 33.19
N PRO A 198 0.77 -47.15 32.74
CA PRO A 198 -0.53 -47.44 33.32
C PRO A 198 -0.38 -47.57 34.84
N PHE A 199 -1.02 -46.67 35.57
CA PHE A 199 -1.13 -46.78 37.02
C PHE A 199 -1.94 -48.06 37.26
N ASP A 200 -1.26 -49.14 37.67
CA ASP A 200 -1.91 -50.40 37.96
C ASP A 200 -2.80 -50.21 39.20
N VAL A 201 -4.10 -50.00 38.96
CA VAL A 201 -5.12 -49.70 39.99
C VAL A 201 -5.32 -50.88 40.95
N LYS A 202 -4.62 -52.01 40.75
CA LYS A 202 -4.73 -53.19 41.60
C LYS A 202 -4.13 -53.02 43.00
N ASP A 203 -3.24 -52.05 43.22
CA ASP A 203 -2.54 -51.92 44.52
C ASP A 203 -3.26 -51.01 45.55
N VAL A 204 -4.32 -50.29 45.18
CA VAL A 204 -5.02 -49.38 46.12
C VAL A 204 -6.23 -50.03 46.80
N LEU A 205 -6.72 -51.18 46.30
CA LEU A 205 -7.87 -51.89 46.89
C LEU A 205 -7.49 -52.88 48.02
N SER A 206 -6.21 -53.11 48.32
CA SER A 206 -5.80 -54.09 49.34
C SER A 206 -5.67 -53.56 50.77
N LYS A 207 -5.79 -52.25 51.03
CA LYS A 207 -5.56 -51.68 52.39
C LYS A 207 -6.63 -50.70 52.92
N GLY A 208 -7.72 -50.50 52.20
CA GLY A 208 -8.86 -49.72 52.70
C GLY A 208 -9.75 -50.55 53.62
N HIS A 209 -9.34 -50.75 54.87
CA HIS A 209 -10.23 -51.20 55.94
C HIS A 209 -11.25 -50.07 56.18
N ILE A 210 -12.39 -50.12 55.47
CA ILE A 210 -13.50 -49.18 55.69
C ILE A 210 -14.13 -49.56 57.04
N HIS A 211 -13.78 -48.80 58.08
CA HIS A 211 -14.49 -48.84 59.35
C HIS A 211 -15.89 -48.26 59.12
N PHE A 212 -16.87 -49.15 59.01
CA PHE A 212 -18.29 -48.79 58.98
C PHE A 212 -18.67 -48.29 60.39
N ILE A 213 -18.74 -46.97 60.58
CA ILE A 213 -19.31 -46.40 61.80
C ILE A 213 -20.82 -46.54 61.70
N GLN A 214 -21.35 -47.54 62.40
CA GLN A 214 -22.76 -47.73 62.64
C GLN A 214 -23.24 -46.63 63.60
N GLY A 215 -23.77 -45.55 63.02
CA GLY A 215 -24.43 -44.47 63.77
C GLY A 215 -25.79 -44.94 64.27
N CYS A 216 -25.92 -45.01 65.59
CA CYS A 216 -27.14 -45.37 66.30
C CYS A 216 -28.31 -44.42 65.99
N SER A 217 -29.45 -45.01 65.67
CA SER A 217 -30.77 -44.41 65.88
C SER A 217 -30.95 -44.07 67.36
N SER A 218 -31.36 -42.84 67.64
CA SER A 218 -32.10 -42.51 68.85
C SER A 218 -33.26 -41.59 68.50
N ASN A 219 -34.45 -42.11 68.79
CA ASN A 219 -35.75 -41.46 68.72
C ASN A 219 -35.83 -40.24 69.65
N ILE A 220 -36.53 -39.19 69.20
CA ILE A 220 -37.53 -38.43 69.96
C ILE A 220 -38.73 -38.22 69.04
#